data_AF-A0A6A5HM81-F1
#
_entry.id   AF-A0A6A5HM81-F1
#
_cell.length_a   1.000
_cell.length_b   1.000
_cell.length_c   1.000
_cell.angle_alpha   90.00
_cell.angle_beta   90.00
_cell.angle_gamma   90.00
#
_symmetry.space_group_name_H-M   'P 1'
#
loop_
_entity.id
_entity.type
_entity.pdbx_description
1 polymer ?
#
loop_
_entity_poly.entity_id
_entity_poly.type
_entity_poly.pdbx_seq_one_letter_code
_entity_poly.pdbx_strand_id
1 'polypeptide(L)'
;MLWIAPLIHGDSSDEVGFFTAQKLHLRNAGTFGIEVLKKFTGRCIDLINLLAFETEFNEFIRKWMKGEICQNLETVNAQLVLHNNLNITDIVDNLETERFDATKRPDSFKFDIEMHHMYYPPIGFFGNDCYDVIRESDGKRASVRAFQRNPFRGENLKPFIKIEENSKERVERKSTEWSIGENFKFTARIKARKSKSEKKSILIQVEKLNTNMTKSLQDHLNLLFRPAEPISLLVNINTLFEQLPILTNVKDCRLTGEGILKSEDLDRFLTMYPNLNSLSIEPEITGDLTEMSEILKVGRVNLKNCGDFGLSFLKKFPGKHINLENLNITHLDLLEIIKGWVANEAFQNLESIGIVFHRDCETRIDLLVESLETERFDQGIWPPVYRLDTKIIDLYAKEITLEYPECYNVVRRSDGKRASINFP
;
A
#
# COMPACT_ATOMS: atom_id res chain seq x y z
N MET A 1 -16.64 24.64 13.27
CA MET A 1 -15.82 23.45 12.94
C MET A 1 -15.00 23.12 14.18
N LEU A 2 -15.07 21.89 14.67
CA LEU A 2 -14.36 21.48 15.87
C LEU A 2 -13.21 20.54 15.47
N TRP A 3 -11.98 20.91 15.82
CA TRP A 3 -10.76 20.17 15.52
C TRP A 3 -10.23 19.58 16.82
N ILE A 4 -10.15 18.25 16.90
CA ILE A 4 -9.74 17.52 18.10
C ILE A 4 -8.63 16.55 17.69
N ALA A 5 -7.42 16.77 18.21
CA ALA A 5 -6.26 15.90 18.03
C ALA A 5 -5.57 15.40 19.35
N PRO A 6 -6.29 14.93 20.38
CA PRO A 6 -5.72 14.10 21.45
C PRO A 6 -5.98 12.60 21.23
N LEU A 7 -5.13 11.72 21.78
CA LEU A 7 -5.52 10.34 22.06
C LEU A 7 -6.60 10.36 23.16
N ILE A 8 -7.87 10.24 22.77
CA ILE A 8 -8.96 10.13 23.74
C ILE A 8 -9.00 8.69 24.26
N HIS A 9 -8.48 8.49 25.47
CA HIS A 9 -8.72 7.29 26.26
C HIS A 9 -9.74 7.62 27.35
N GLY A 10 -10.97 7.12 27.20
CA GLY A 10 -12.00 7.21 28.24
C GLY A 10 -13.43 7.14 27.71
N ASP A 11 -14.33 6.58 28.52
CA ASP A 11 -15.78 6.69 28.30
C ASP A 11 -16.19 8.16 28.43
N SER A 12 -16.60 8.78 27.32
CA SER A 12 -17.06 10.17 27.36
C SER A 12 -18.46 10.24 27.95
N SER A 13 -18.63 10.95 29.05
CA SER A 13 -19.94 11.42 29.51
C SER A 13 -20.61 12.23 28.39
N ASP A 14 -21.94 12.20 28.32
CA ASP A 14 -22.76 12.83 27.27
C ASP A 14 -22.68 14.38 27.21
N GLU A 15 -21.76 15.01 27.96
CA GLU A 15 -21.67 16.46 28.17
C GLU A 15 -20.69 17.20 27.24
N VAL A 16 -20.03 16.53 26.29
CA VAL A 16 -19.09 17.21 25.37
C VAL A 16 -19.79 17.52 24.04
N GLY A 17 -19.81 18.80 23.64
CA GLY A 17 -20.46 19.31 22.41
C GLY A 17 -19.91 18.79 21.07
N PHE A 18 -19.16 17.68 21.06
CA PHE A 18 -18.61 17.08 19.84
C PHE A 18 -19.65 16.30 19.04
N PHE A 19 -20.59 15.62 19.70
CA PHE A 19 -21.66 14.88 19.02
C PHE A 19 -22.67 15.80 18.33
N THR A 20 -22.74 17.06 18.74
CA THR A 20 -23.66 18.07 18.19
C THR A 20 -22.98 19.02 17.20
N ALA A 21 -21.68 18.86 16.95
CA ALA A 21 -20.96 19.63 15.95
C ALA A 21 -21.53 19.37 14.55
N GLN A 22 -21.70 20.42 13.74
CA GLN A 22 -22.23 20.28 12.38
C GLN A 22 -21.31 19.49 11.44
N LYS A 23 -19.99 19.69 11.59
CA LYS A 23 -18.93 19.01 10.86
C LYS A 23 -17.87 18.59 11.88
N LEU A 24 -17.50 17.32 11.90
CA LEU A 24 -16.53 16.74 12.82
C LEU A 24 -15.42 16.03 12.05
N HIS A 25 -14.18 16.42 12.33
CA HIS A 25 -12.99 15.74 11.85
C HIS A 25 -12.23 15.17 13.05
N LEU A 26 -11.95 13.87 13.03
CA LEU A 26 -11.24 13.17 14.08
C LEU A 26 -10.07 12.39 13.50
N ARG A 27 -8.85 12.86 13.81
CA ARG A 27 -7.61 12.17 13.45
C ARG A 27 -7.25 11.20 14.57
N ASN A 28 -6.94 9.95 14.23
CA ASN A 28 -6.73 8.84 15.18
C ASN A 28 -7.99 8.41 15.92
N ALA A 29 -9.05 8.15 15.15
CA ALA A 29 -10.35 7.80 15.69
C ALA A 29 -10.35 6.49 16.50
N GLY A 30 -9.43 5.55 16.24
CA GLY A 30 -9.31 4.30 16.98
C GLY A 30 -10.65 3.56 17.05
N THR A 31 -10.99 2.94 18.18
CA THR A 31 -12.33 2.37 18.41
C THR A 31 -13.37 3.44 18.76
N PHE A 32 -12.94 4.60 19.27
CA PHE A 32 -13.83 5.70 19.67
C PHE A 32 -14.62 6.29 18.49
N GLY A 33 -14.10 6.22 17.27
CA GLY A 33 -14.84 6.64 16.08
C GLY A 33 -16.15 5.88 15.87
N ILE A 34 -16.28 4.63 16.35
CA ILE A 34 -17.56 3.91 16.32
C ILE A 34 -18.58 4.53 17.29
N GLU A 35 -18.15 4.99 18.46
CA GLU A 35 -19.02 5.72 19.38
C GLU A 35 -19.47 7.07 18.81
N VAL A 36 -18.59 7.75 18.06
CA VAL A 36 -18.96 8.94 17.28
C VAL A 36 -20.09 8.61 16.30
N LEU A 37 -19.95 7.54 15.50
CA LEU A 37 -20.98 7.14 14.54
C LEU A 37 -22.33 6.84 15.20
N LYS A 38 -22.36 6.34 16.44
CA LYS A 38 -23.59 6.01 17.16
C LYS A 38 -24.33 7.22 17.72
N LYS A 39 -23.63 8.29 18.06
CA LYS A 39 -24.17 9.43 18.82
C LYS A 39 -24.16 10.76 18.06
N PHE A 40 -23.47 10.85 16.92
CA PHE A 40 -23.36 12.08 16.15
C PHE A 40 -24.71 12.54 15.57
N THR A 41 -25.01 13.83 15.74
CA THR A 41 -26.27 14.47 15.29
C THR A 41 -26.05 15.57 14.24
N GLY A 42 -24.80 15.82 13.87
CA GLY A 42 -24.41 16.76 12.82
C GLY A 42 -24.60 16.21 11.42
N ARG A 43 -23.91 16.85 10.46
CA ARG A 43 -24.06 16.61 9.02
C ARG A 43 -22.90 15.85 8.40
N CYS A 44 -21.67 16.12 8.83
CA CYS A 44 -20.50 15.50 8.22
C CYS A 44 -19.52 14.95 9.25
N ILE A 45 -19.05 13.72 9.02
CA ILE A 45 -18.04 13.06 9.84
C ILE A 45 -16.87 12.67 8.95
N ASP A 46 -15.65 12.99 9.37
CA ASP A 46 -14.43 12.44 8.81
C ASP A 46 -13.58 11.79 9.91
N LEU A 47 -13.35 10.48 9.78
CA LEU A 47 -12.63 9.65 10.76
C LEU A 47 -11.37 9.07 10.10
N ILE A 48 -10.20 9.41 10.64
CA ILE A 48 -8.92 8.91 10.14
C ILE A 48 -8.29 7.95 11.15
N ASN A 49 -7.70 6.86 10.68
CA ASN A 49 -7.15 5.75 11.48
C ASN A 49 -8.22 5.14 12.42
N LEU A 50 -9.39 4.84 11.85
CA LEU A 50 -10.49 4.16 12.53
C LEU A 50 -10.18 2.65 12.65
N LEU A 51 -10.35 2.11 13.85
CA LEU A 51 -10.32 0.67 14.10
C LEU A 51 -11.75 0.16 14.21
N ALA A 52 -12.24 -0.43 13.12
CA ALA A 52 -13.61 -0.92 12.99
C ALA A 52 -13.68 -2.21 12.17
N PHE A 53 -14.76 -2.96 12.36
CA PHE A 53 -15.11 -4.21 11.70
C PHE A 53 -16.41 -4.07 10.88
N GLU A 54 -16.65 -5.01 9.96
CA GLU A 54 -17.80 -4.96 9.05
C GLU A 54 -19.14 -4.95 9.80
N THR A 55 -19.22 -5.65 10.92
CA THR A 55 -20.42 -5.74 11.77
C THR A 55 -20.83 -4.39 12.34
N GLU A 56 -19.87 -3.53 12.68
CA GLU A 56 -20.14 -2.22 13.27
C GLU A 56 -20.68 -1.25 12.21
N PHE A 57 -20.14 -1.30 10.98
CA PHE A 57 -20.70 -0.55 9.86
C PHE A 57 -22.08 -1.06 9.44
N ASN A 58 -22.30 -2.40 9.43
CA ASN A 58 -23.62 -2.96 9.16
C ASN A 58 -24.65 -2.44 10.18
N GLU A 59 -24.32 -2.46 11.47
CA GLU A 59 -25.20 -1.99 12.53
C GLU A 59 -25.49 -0.49 12.39
N PHE A 60 -24.45 0.33 12.15
CA PHE A 60 -24.61 1.76 11.91
C PHE A 60 -25.55 2.05 10.75
N ILE A 61 -25.33 1.43 9.59
CA ILE A 61 -26.16 1.64 8.39
C ILE A 61 -27.60 1.17 8.68
N ARG A 62 -27.78 0.04 9.34
CA ARG A 62 -29.11 -0.47 9.73
C ARG A 62 -29.88 0.51 10.61
N LYS A 63 -29.22 1.07 11.64
CA LYS A 63 -29.83 2.08 12.52
C LYS A 63 -30.17 3.37 11.77
N TRP A 64 -29.31 3.78 10.84
CA TRP A 64 -29.59 4.92 9.97
C TRP A 64 -30.79 4.65 9.04
N MET A 65 -30.89 3.46 8.43
CA MET A 65 -32.02 3.06 7.58
C MET A 65 -33.34 3.09 8.34
N LYS A 66 -33.35 2.71 9.62
CA LYS A 66 -34.54 2.82 10.48
C LYS A 66 -34.84 4.24 10.97
N GLY A 67 -33.95 5.20 10.69
CA GLY A 67 -34.06 6.57 11.18
C GLY A 67 -33.78 6.74 12.67
N GLU A 68 -33.14 5.76 13.32
CA GLU A 68 -32.85 5.78 14.76
C GLU A 68 -31.72 6.76 15.10
N ILE A 69 -30.75 6.95 14.20
CA ILE A 69 -29.56 7.78 14.40
C ILE A 69 -29.27 8.71 13.21
N CYS A 70 -28.49 9.76 13.48
CA CYS A 70 -27.87 10.64 12.47
C CYS A 70 -28.83 11.16 11.39
N GLN A 71 -29.99 11.70 11.79
CA GLN A 71 -31.06 12.11 10.87
C GLN A 71 -30.63 13.21 9.89
N ASN A 72 -29.70 14.06 10.33
CA ASN A 72 -29.12 15.19 9.59
C ASN A 72 -27.88 14.82 8.77
N LEU A 73 -27.42 13.57 8.83
CA LEU A 73 -26.19 13.14 8.20
C LEU A 73 -26.24 13.28 6.68
N GLU A 74 -25.25 13.98 6.15
CA GLU A 74 -24.98 14.15 4.73
C GLU A 74 -23.83 13.24 4.29
N THR A 75 -22.76 13.16 5.08
CA THR A 75 -21.53 12.41 4.70
C THR A 75 -20.81 11.76 5.87
N VAL A 76 -20.21 10.60 5.59
CA VAL A 76 -19.23 9.93 6.44
C VAL A 76 -18.05 9.50 5.57
N ASN A 77 -16.86 9.97 5.91
CA ASN A 77 -15.61 9.42 5.42
C ASN A 77 -14.91 8.68 6.57
N ALA A 78 -14.47 7.45 6.32
CA ALA A 78 -13.81 6.63 7.31
C ALA A 78 -12.58 5.94 6.70
N GLN A 79 -11.40 6.43 7.06
CA GLN A 79 -10.13 5.81 6.70
C GLN A 79 -9.68 4.88 7.83
N LEU A 80 -9.60 3.59 7.52
CA LEU A 80 -9.23 2.55 8.48
C LEU A 80 -7.71 2.51 8.72
N VAL A 81 -7.32 1.96 9.87
CA VAL A 81 -5.91 1.63 10.16
C VAL A 81 -5.38 0.66 9.10
N LEU A 82 -4.11 0.82 8.72
CA LEU A 82 -3.39 -0.12 7.85
C LEU A 82 -3.60 -1.56 8.37
N HIS A 83 -3.91 -2.49 7.47
CA HIS A 83 -4.23 -3.91 7.73
C HIS A 83 -5.70 -4.26 8.11
N ASN A 84 -6.58 -3.28 8.40
CA ASN A 84 -8.02 -3.53 8.48
C ASN A 84 -8.67 -3.46 7.08
N ASN A 85 -8.87 -4.62 6.46
CA ASN A 85 -9.46 -4.74 5.13
C ASN A 85 -10.94 -5.14 5.22
N LEU A 86 -11.84 -4.16 5.19
CA LEU A 86 -13.26 -4.44 5.16
C LEU A 86 -13.73 -4.97 3.81
N ASN A 87 -14.65 -5.93 3.84
CA ASN A 87 -15.37 -6.39 2.66
C ASN A 87 -16.75 -5.71 2.57
N ILE A 88 -16.98 -4.92 1.53
CA ILE A 88 -18.28 -4.27 1.33
C ILE A 88 -19.43 -5.28 1.31
N THR A 89 -19.21 -6.47 0.73
CA THR A 89 -20.23 -7.52 0.68
C THR A 89 -20.66 -7.91 2.07
N ASP A 90 -19.71 -8.09 3.00
CA ASP A 90 -20.01 -8.51 4.37
C ASP A 90 -20.67 -7.36 5.18
N ILE A 91 -20.40 -6.10 4.81
CA ILE A 91 -21.09 -4.92 5.38
C ILE A 91 -22.55 -4.88 4.91
N VAL A 92 -22.87 -5.21 3.65
CA VAL A 92 -24.22 -5.04 3.10
C VAL A 92 -25.04 -6.33 2.98
N ASP A 93 -24.47 -7.52 3.18
CA ASP A 93 -25.09 -8.83 2.93
C ASP A 93 -26.45 -9.02 3.63
N ASN A 94 -26.64 -8.30 4.75
CA ASN A 94 -27.83 -8.37 5.59
C ASN A 94 -28.67 -7.08 5.60
N LEU A 95 -28.50 -6.23 4.58
CA LEU A 95 -29.25 -4.99 4.42
C LEU A 95 -30.07 -5.03 3.13
N GLU A 96 -31.26 -4.42 3.16
CA GLU A 96 -32.03 -4.18 1.93
C GLU A 96 -31.31 -3.11 1.10
N THR A 97 -30.57 -3.56 0.09
CA THR A 97 -29.76 -2.68 -0.75
C THR A 97 -30.10 -2.83 -2.22
N GLU A 98 -29.92 -1.73 -2.96
CA GLU A 98 -29.95 -1.73 -4.42
C GLU A 98 -28.53 -1.49 -4.94
N ARG A 99 -28.22 -1.97 -6.15
CA ARG A 99 -26.98 -1.53 -6.82
C ARG A 99 -27.08 -0.04 -7.15
N PHE A 100 -25.97 0.67 -6.99
CA PHE A 100 -25.89 2.08 -7.37
C PHE A 100 -26.30 2.27 -8.84
N ASP A 101 -27.13 3.28 -9.09
CA ASP A 101 -27.66 3.62 -10.41
C ASP A 101 -27.38 5.10 -10.73
N ALA A 102 -26.47 5.33 -11.68
CA ALA A 102 -26.06 6.66 -12.12
C ALA A 102 -27.18 7.45 -12.80
N THR A 103 -28.28 6.82 -13.22
CA THR A 103 -29.43 7.53 -13.80
C THR A 103 -30.27 8.25 -12.74
N LYS A 104 -30.15 7.84 -11.47
CA LYS A 104 -30.95 8.37 -10.36
C LYS A 104 -30.25 9.49 -9.59
N ARG A 105 -28.93 9.68 -9.76
CA ARG A 105 -28.12 10.64 -8.98
C ARG A 105 -26.73 10.89 -9.58
N PRO A 106 -26.04 11.98 -9.17
CA PRO A 106 -24.67 12.25 -9.59
C PRO A 106 -23.76 11.05 -9.33
N ASP A 107 -22.92 10.78 -10.31
CA ASP A 107 -21.96 9.69 -10.36
C ASP A 107 -20.72 9.92 -9.51
N SER A 108 -20.59 11.12 -8.94
CA SER A 108 -19.48 11.55 -8.11
C SER A 108 -19.97 12.47 -7.00
N PHE A 109 -19.34 12.34 -5.84
CA PHE A 109 -19.55 13.23 -4.71
C PHE A 109 -18.31 14.08 -4.47
N LYS A 110 -18.50 15.40 -4.38
CA LYS A 110 -17.46 16.34 -3.99
C LYS A 110 -17.58 16.59 -2.49
N PHE A 111 -16.54 16.26 -1.73
CA PHE A 111 -16.46 16.70 -0.34
C PHE A 111 -16.44 18.23 -0.29
N ASP A 112 -17.16 18.78 0.66
CA ASP A 112 -17.14 20.21 0.93
C ASP A 112 -15.72 20.61 1.39
N ILE A 113 -15.05 21.37 0.53
CA ILE A 113 -13.62 21.70 0.51
C ILE A 113 -13.19 22.43 1.78
N GLU A 114 -14.12 23.09 2.47
CA GLU A 114 -13.83 23.81 3.71
C GLU A 114 -13.40 22.90 4.86
N MET A 115 -13.67 21.59 4.80
CA MET A 115 -13.48 20.72 5.95
C MET A 115 -12.01 20.36 6.24
N HIS A 116 -11.06 20.66 5.33
CA HIS A 116 -9.74 20.04 5.43
C HIS A 116 -8.48 20.84 5.13
N HIS A 117 -8.49 21.91 4.35
CA HIS A 117 -7.22 22.35 3.69
C HIS A 117 -6.45 21.17 3.01
N MET A 118 -7.05 19.99 2.86
CA MET A 118 -6.57 18.82 2.15
C MET A 118 -7.54 18.58 1.01
N TYR A 119 -7.00 18.42 -0.19
CA TYR A 119 -7.78 18.16 -1.38
C TYR A 119 -8.23 16.70 -1.42
N TYR A 120 -9.55 16.47 -1.33
CA TYR A 120 -10.13 15.18 -1.70
C TYR A 120 -10.59 15.26 -3.15
N PRO A 121 -10.02 14.48 -4.09
CA PRO A 121 -10.58 14.37 -5.42
C PRO A 121 -12.03 13.87 -5.32
N PRO A 122 -12.93 14.26 -6.24
CA PRO A 122 -14.31 13.80 -6.24
C PRO A 122 -14.38 12.27 -6.13
N ILE A 123 -15.12 11.74 -5.17
CA ILE A 123 -15.31 10.30 -5.04
C ILE A 123 -16.38 9.89 -6.04
N GLY A 124 -15.94 9.29 -7.14
CA GLY A 124 -16.81 8.65 -8.11
C GLY A 124 -17.44 7.38 -7.53
N PHE A 125 -18.75 7.22 -7.61
CA PHE A 125 -19.49 6.00 -7.24
C PHE A 125 -19.42 4.90 -8.30
N PHE A 126 -18.60 5.09 -9.34
CA PHE A 126 -18.39 4.12 -10.42
C PHE A 126 -17.79 2.79 -9.89
N GLY A 127 -18.43 1.67 -10.23
CA GLY A 127 -17.91 0.32 -10.02
C GLY A 127 -18.88 -0.66 -9.32
N ASN A 128 -18.50 -1.94 -9.29
CA ASN A 128 -19.31 -3.04 -8.76
C ASN A 128 -19.38 -3.12 -7.23
N ASP A 129 -18.94 -2.10 -6.49
CA ASP A 129 -18.79 -2.14 -5.02
C ASP A 129 -19.49 -0.94 -4.35
N CYS A 130 -20.55 -0.43 -4.98
CA CYS A 130 -21.38 0.64 -4.44
C CYS A 130 -22.86 0.21 -4.42
N TYR A 131 -23.50 0.46 -3.27
CA TYR A 131 -24.86 0.04 -2.99
C TYR A 131 -25.66 1.21 -2.40
N ASP A 132 -26.91 1.34 -2.81
CA ASP A 132 -27.85 2.29 -2.23
C ASP A 132 -28.64 1.64 -1.10
N VAL A 133 -28.85 2.42 -0.04
CA VAL A 133 -29.76 2.11 1.07
C VAL A 133 -30.78 3.23 1.19
N ILE A 134 -31.98 2.88 1.61
CA ILE A 134 -33.10 3.82 1.77
C ILE A 134 -33.48 3.86 3.24
N ARG A 135 -33.68 5.07 3.74
CA ARG A 135 -34.19 5.30 5.07
C ARG A 135 -35.71 5.20 5.09
N GLU A 136 -36.23 4.33 5.94
CA GLU A 136 -37.65 3.99 6.06
C GLU A 136 -38.51 5.20 6.46
N SER A 137 -37.98 6.08 7.30
CA SER A 137 -38.75 7.17 7.90
C SER A 137 -39.07 8.31 6.94
N ASP A 138 -38.20 8.61 5.98
CA ASP A 138 -38.33 9.77 5.09
C ASP A 138 -37.94 9.49 3.63
N GLY A 139 -37.61 8.24 3.29
CA GLY A 139 -37.20 7.83 1.95
C GLY A 139 -35.84 8.38 1.53
N LYS A 140 -35.05 8.99 2.43
CA LYS A 140 -33.71 9.48 2.06
C LYS A 140 -32.83 8.32 1.63
N ARG A 141 -32.09 8.54 0.54
CA ARG A 141 -31.20 7.56 -0.06
C ARG A 141 -29.75 7.90 0.25
N ALA A 142 -28.99 6.93 0.74
CA ALA A 142 -27.55 7.02 0.90
C ALA A 142 -26.85 5.98 0.02
N SER A 143 -25.64 6.27 -0.44
CA SER A 143 -24.81 5.27 -1.12
C SER A 143 -23.66 4.88 -0.22
N VAL A 144 -23.53 3.57 -0.03
CA VAL A 144 -22.46 2.95 0.73
C VAL A 144 -21.44 2.41 -0.25
N ARG A 145 -20.18 2.77 -0.03
CA ARG A 145 -19.05 2.27 -0.80
C ARG A 145 -17.92 1.99 0.18
N ALA A 146 -17.37 0.79 0.11
CA ALA A 146 -16.05 0.53 0.65
C ALA A 146 -15.14 0.21 -0.52
N PHE A 147 -14.05 0.94 -0.62
CA PHE A 147 -13.01 0.64 -1.57
C PHE A 147 -11.71 0.64 -0.80
N GLN A 148 -10.88 -0.36 -1.05
CA GLN A 148 -9.47 -0.17 -0.78
C GLN A 148 -9.02 0.93 -1.73
N ARG A 149 -8.31 1.94 -1.22
CA ARG A 149 -7.33 2.66 -2.04
C ARG A 149 -6.28 1.63 -2.48
N ASN A 150 -6.63 0.78 -3.44
CA ASN A 150 -5.67 0.24 -4.37
C ASN A 150 -5.46 1.39 -5.33
N PRO A 151 -4.29 2.05 -5.32
CA PRO A 151 -4.12 3.20 -6.17
C PRO A 151 -4.02 2.79 -7.66
N PHE A 152 -4.17 1.50 -8.00
CA PHE A 152 -3.92 0.96 -9.33
C PHE A 152 -4.91 -0.16 -9.68
N ARG A 153 -5.84 0.12 -10.59
CA ARG A 153 -6.55 -0.90 -11.35
C ARG A 153 -5.79 -1.14 -12.66
N GLY A 154 -5.58 -2.42 -12.96
CA GLY A 154 -5.37 -2.91 -14.31
C GLY A 154 -3.92 -3.08 -14.73
N GLU A 155 -3.40 -4.31 -14.58
CA GLU A 155 -2.70 -5.03 -15.64
C GLU A 155 -2.42 -6.49 -15.20
N ASN A 156 -2.31 -7.39 -16.18
CA ASN A 156 -2.27 -8.85 -16.06
C ASN A 156 -1.35 -9.37 -14.95
N LEU A 157 -1.93 -9.95 -13.90
CA LEU A 157 -1.19 -10.53 -12.77
C LEU A 157 -0.70 -11.94 -13.10
N LYS A 158 0.61 -12.17 -12.97
CA LYS A 158 1.22 -13.50 -13.14
C LYS A 158 0.66 -14.49 -12.10
N PRO A 159 0.37 -15.74 -12.48
CA PRO A 159 0.03 -16.78 -11.52
C PRO A 159 1.22 -17.03 -10.58
N PHE A 160 0.97 -17.21 -9.28
CA PHE A 160 2.02 -17.50 -8.30
C PHE A 160 1.68 -18.75 -7.49
N ILE A 161 2.72 -19.47 -7.06
CA ILE A 161 2.61 -20.67 -6.24
C ILE A 161 2.98 -20.29 -4.81
N LYS A 162 2.05 -20.50 -3.87
CA LYS A 162 2.31 -20.33 -2.43
C LYS A 162 2.55 -21.70 -1.82
N ILE A 163 3.67 -21.88 -1.13
CA ILE A 163 3.96 -23.07 -0.33
C ILE A 163 3.87 -22.67 1.14
N GLU A 164 3.18 -23.45 1.97
CA GLU A 164 2.91 -23.13 3.37
C GLU A 164 3.01 -24.39 4.25
N GLU A 165 3.84 -24.32 5.28
CA GLU A 165 3.84 -25.34 6.34
C GLU A 165 2.62 -25.17 7.25
N ASN A 166 1.99 -26.28 7.61
CA ASN A 166 0.84 -26.30 8.51
C ASN A 166 0.96 -27.47 9.49
N SER A 167 0.33 -27.35 10.67
CA SER A 167 0.30 -28.44 11.64
C SER A 167 -0.25 -29.74 11.03
N LYS A 168 0.29 -30.87 11.48
CA LYS A 168 -0.07 -32.22 11.00
C LYS A 168 -1.59 -32.44 10.96
N GLU A 169 -2.30 -32.07 12.03
CA GLU A 169 -3.76 -32.16 12.15
C GLU A 169 -4.52 -31.35 11.06
N ARG A 170 -3.96 -30.23 10.60
CA ARG A 170 -4.57 -29.36 9.59
C ARG A 170 -4.33 -29.87 8.16
N VAL A 171 -3.23 -30.59 7.96
CA VAL A 171 -2.85 -31.23 6.69
C VAL A 171 -3.61 -32.55 6.51
N GLU A 172 -3.64 -33.41 7.53
CA GLU A 172 -4.20 -34.78 7.47
C GLU A 172 -5.68 -34.86 7.08
N ARG A 173 -6.51 -33.86 7.43
CA ARG A 173 -7.95 -33.93 7.16
C ARG A 173 -8.32 -33.95 5.67
N LYS A 174 -7.45 -33.51 4.75
CA LYS A 174 -7.68 -33.47 3.28
C LYS A 174 -6.39 -33.48 2.44
N SER A 175 -5.31 -34.09 2.93
CA SER A 175 -4.07 -34.23 2.16
C SER A 175 -4.13 -35.47 1.26
N THR A 176 -3.36 -35.45 0.18
CA THR A 176 -3.19 -36.58 -0.75
C THR A 176 -1.69 -36.82 -0.93
N GLU A 177 -1.29 -38.06 -1.20
CA GLU A 177 0.08 -38.34 -1.63
C GLU A 177 0.25 -37.83 -3.06
N TRP A 178 1.23 -36.94 -3.26
CA TRP A 178 1.60 -36.39 -4.55
C TRP A 178 2.96 -36.93 -4.96
N SER A 179 3.14 -37.12 -6.26
CA SER A 179 4.42 -37.41 -6.88
C SER A 179 4.83 -36.25 -7.78
N ILE A 180 6.07 -35.80 -7.64
CA ILE A 180 6.69 -34.78 -8.50
C ILE A 180 8.02 -35.31 -9.03
N GLY A 181 8.19 -35.21 -10.35
CA GLY A 181 9.28 -35.91 -11.05
C GLY A 181 9.14 -37.44 -10.98
N GLU A 182 10.22 -38.15 -11.29
CA GLU A 182 10.18 -39.61 -11.39
C GLU A 182 10.21 -40.33 -10.02
N ASN A 183 10.72 -39.67 -8.96
CA ASN A 183 11.06 -40.39 -7.71
C ASN A 183 10.72 -39.69 -6.39
N PHE A 184 10.08 -38.52 -6.39
CA PHE A 184 9.78 -37.82 -5.13
C PHE A 184 8.29 -37.84 -4.80
N LYS A 185 7.97 -38.46 -3.66
CA LYS A 185 6.62 -38.52 -3.09
C LYS A 185 6.51 -37.67 -1.84
N PHE A 186 5.42 -36.93 -1.71
CA PHE A 186 5.13 -36.13 -0.53
C PHE A 186 3.64 -36.00 -0.28
N THR A 187 3.27 -35.83 0.98
CA THR A 187 1.88 -35.60 1.37
C THR A 187 1.61 -34.09 1.39
N ALA A 188 0.64 -33.65 0.59
CA ALA A 188 0.28 -32.26 0.52
C ALA A 188 -1.21 -32.05 0.24
N ARG A 189 -1.68 -30.86 0.59
CA ARG A 189 -2.99 -30.37 0.17
C ARG A 189 -2.79 -29.25 -0.83
N ILE A 190 -3.12 -29.52 -2.10
CA ILE A 190 -3.00 -28.56 -3.19
C ILE A 190 -4.38 -27.96 -3.49
N LYS A 191 -4.46 -26.63 -3.63
CA LYS A 191 -5.69 -25.92 -4.01
C LYS A 191 -5.40 -24.80 -4.99
N ALA A 192 -6.21 -24.68 -6.03
CA ALA A 192 -6.34 -23.43 -6.75
C ALA A 192 -7.07 -22.41 -5.85
N ARG A 193 -6.52 -21.21 -5.70
CA ARG A 193 -7.17 -20.07 -5.06
C ARG A 193 -7.29 -18.93 -6.06
N LYS A 194 -8.44 -18.26 -6.04
CA LYS A 194 -8.61 -16.93 -6.61
C LYS A 194 -8.63 -15.96 -5.44
N SER A 195 -7.69 -15.02 -5.36
CA SER A 195 -7.78 -13.93 -4.38
C SER A 195 -8.91 -12.97 -4.77
N LYS A 196 -9.35 -12.14 -3.80
CA LYS A 196 -10.30 -11.04 -4.08
C LYS A 196 -9.74 -10.03 -5.10
N SER A 197 -8.42 -9.98 -5.28
CA SER A 197 -7.71 -9.17 -6.30
C SER A 197 -7.53 -9.89 -7.64
N GLU A 198 -8.35 -10.90 -7.94
CA GLU A 198 -8.29 -11.76 -9.13
C GLU A 198 -6.99 -12.55 -9.34
N LYS A 199 -6.06 -12.54 -8.37
CA LYS A 199 -4.84 -13.33 -8.47
C LYS A 199 -5.19 -14.82 -8.43
N LYS A 200 -4.88 -15.53 -9.51
CA LYS A 200 -4.93 -17.00 -9.55
C LYS A 200 -3.64 -17.53 -8.92
N SER A 201 -3.76 -18.28 -7.84
CA SER A 201 -2.63 -18.92 -7.19
C SER A 201 -2.87 -20.40 -6.96
N ILE A 202 -1.78 -21.15 -6.87
CA ILE A 202 -1.80 -22.54 -6.39
C ILE A 202 -1.23 -22.51 -4.98
N LEU A 203 -2.02 -22.93 -4.00
CA LEU A 203 -1.58 -23.13 -2.62
C LEU A 203 -1.22 -24.60 -2.44
N ILE A 204 0.04 -24.86 -2.07
CA ILE A 204 0.55 -26.18 -1.68
C ILE A 204 0.79 -26.15 -0.17
N GLN A 205 -0.05 -26.85 0.60
CA GLN A 205 0.11 -26.96 2.05
C GLN A 205 0.78 -28.29 2.39
N VAL A 206 1.90 -28.24 3.12
CA VAL A 206 2.70 -29.40 3.55
C VAL A 206 2.82 -29.42 5.06
N GLU A 207 3.10 -30.60 5.64
CA GLU A 207 3.38 -30.69 7.09
C GLU A 207 4.71 -30.05 7.43
N LYS A 208 5.74 -30.30 6.62
CA LYS A 208 7.09 -29.75 6.79
C LYS A 208 7.84 -29.72 5.45
N LEU A 209 8.50 -28.60 5.15
CA LEU A 209 9.48 -28.48 4.07
C LEU A 209 10.73 -29.27 4.43
N ASN A 210 11.44 -29.75 3.42
CA ASN A 210 12.78 -30.29 3.58
C ASN A 210 13.55 -30.10 2.27
N THR A 211 14.87 -30.13 2.35
CA THR A 211 15.75 -29.85 1.21
C THR A 211 15.43 -30.72 -0.02
N ASN A 212 15.05 -31.99 0.17
CA ASN A 212 14.72 -32.91 -0.93
C ASN A 212 13.40 -32.55 -1.61
N MET A 213 12.36 -32.23 -0.82
CA MET A 213 11.07 -31.77 -1.34
C MET A 213 11.22 -30.47 -2.11
N THR A 214 11.96 -29.56 -1.52
CA THR A 214 12.22 -28.24 -2.05
C THR A 214 12.97 -28.29 -3.39
N LYS A 215 14.00 -29.15 -3.49
CA LYS A 215 14.70 -29.42 -4.75
C LYS A 215 13.79 -30.07 -5.80
N SER A 216 13.02 -31.09 -5.40
CA SER A 216 12.13 -31.81 -6.32
C SER A 216 11.00 -30.92 -6.85
N LEU A 217 10.45 -30.03 -6.01
CA LEU A 217 9.51 -29.00 -6.42
C LEU A 217 10.16 -28.05 -7.43
N GLN A 218 11.39 -27.60 -7.16
CA GLN A 218 12.12 -26.73 -8.07
C GLN A 218 12.35 -27.39 -9.44
N ASP A 219 12.84 -28.62 -9.47
CA ASP A 219 13.09 -29.37 -10.71
C ASP A 219 11.78 -29.55 -11.50
N HIS A 220 10.68 -29.86 -10.81
CA HIS A 220 9.37 -30.01 -11.44
C HIS A 220 8.80 -28.68 -11.97
N LEU A 221 8.94 -27.58 -11.23
CA LEU A 221 8.54 -26.25 -11.69
C LEU A 221 9.39 -25.78 -12.87
N ASN A 222 10.69 -26.06 -12.87
CA ASN A 222 11.58 -25.78 -14.00
C ASN A 222 11.16 -26.54 -15.27
N LEU A 223 10.68 -27.78 -15.14
CA LEU A 223 10.12 -28.54 -16.27
C LEU A 223 8.80 -27.94 -16.77
N LEU A 224 7.91 -27.56 -15.85
CA LEU A 224 6.59 -27.01 -16.20
C LEU A 224 6.67 -25.62 -16.84
N PHE A 225 7.51 -24.74 -16.29
CA PHE A 225 7.56 -23.34 -16.68
C PHE A 225 8.70 -23.01 -17.64
N ARG A 226 9.64 -23.95 -17.87
CA ARG A 226 10.92 -23.77 -18.56
C ARG A 226 11.77 -22.65 -17.92
N PRO A 227 13.11 -22.76 -17.85
CA PRO A 227 13.97 -21.74 -17.21
C PRO A 227 14.02 -20.37 -17.93
N ALA A 228 13.16 -20.11 -18.91
CA ALA A 228 13.15 -18.85 -19.66
C ALA A 228 12.53 -17.68 -18.87
N GLU A 229 11.59 -17.96 -17.95
CA GLU A 229 10.87 -16.89 -17.24
C GLU A 229 11.53 -16.54 -15.90
N PRO A 230 11.68 -15.25 -15.57
CA PRO A 230 12.21 -14.80 -14.30
C PRO A 230 11.26 -15.14 -13.14
N ILE A 231 11.83 -15.58 -12.02
CA ILE A 231 11.10 -15.91 -10.79
C ILE A 231 11.04 -14.68 -9.89
N SER A 232 9.85 -14.41 -9.34
CA SER A 232 9.65 -13.43 -8.27
C SER A 232 9.41 -14.16 -6.95
N LEU A 233 10.14 -13.77 -5.91
CA LEU A 233 10.07 -14.35 -4.57
C LEU A 233 9.20 -13.50 -3.64
N LEU A 234 8.43 -14.17 -2.79
CA LEU A 234 7.79 -13.57 -1.61
C LEU A 234 8.25 -14.36 -0.38
N VAL A 235 8.99 -13.72 0.50
CA VAL A 235 9.62 -14.36 1.66
C VAL A 235 9.18 -13.64 2.93
N ASN A 236 8.93 -14.42 3.98
CA ASN A 236 8.70 -13.89 5.33
C ASN A 236 10.04 -13.86 6.08
N ILE A 237 10.39 -12.71 6.68
CA ILE A 237 11.64 -12.54 7.41
C ILE A 237 11.74 -13.45 8.64
N ASN A 238 10.62 -13.81 9.25
CA ASN A 238 10.58 -14.70 10.40
C ASN A 238 11.00 -16.13 10.04
N THR A 239 11.03 -16.48 8.74
CA THR A 239 11.44 -17.81 8.23
C THR A 239 12.58 -17.70 7.19
N LEU A 240 13.29 -16.57 7.16
CA LEU A 240 14.35 -16.25 6.17
C LEU A 240 15.42 -17.34 6.02
N PHE A 241 15.72 -18.05 7.11
CA PHE A 241 16.79 -19.04 7.17
C PHE A 241 16.30 -20.44 7.49
N GLU A 242 14.99 -20.62 7.52
CA GLU A 242 14.37 -21.93 7.68
C GLU A 242 14.15 -22.53 6.29
N GLN A 243 15.02 -23.47 5.92
CA GLN A 243 14.83 -24.42 4.79
C GLN A 243 14.27 -23.81 3.49
N LEU A 244 14.69 -22.59 3.14
CA LEU A 244 14.27 -21.95 1.90
C LEU A 244 14.79 -22.74 0.68
N PRO A 245 13.97 -22.88 -0.38
CA PRO A 245 14.48 -23.33 -1.66
C PRO A 245 15.60 -22.44 -2.17
N ILE A 246 16.69 -23.06 -2.61
CA ILE A 246 17.66 -22.38 -3.46
C ILE A 246 17.06 -22.36 -4.87
N LEU A 247 16.38 -21.26 -5.20
CA LEU A 247 15.79 -21.06 -6.51
C LEU A 247 16.81 -20.42 -7.46
N THR A 248 16.85 -20.92 -8.70
CA THR A 248 17.63 -20.32 -9.79
C THR A 248 16.79 -19.34 -10.59
N ASN A 249 17.41 -18.34 -11.23
CA ASN A 249 16.73 -17.31 -12.04
C ASN A 249 15.72 -16.43 -11.28
N VAL A 250 15.96 -16.20 -9.99
CA VAL A 250 15.22 -15.19 -9.22
C VAL A 250 15.67 -13.81 -9.68
N LYS A 251 14.72 -13.00 -10.13
CA LYS A 251 14.96 -11.61 -10.56
C LYS A 251 14.31 -10.59 -9.65
N ASP A 252 13.27 -10.97 -8.93
CA ASP A 252 12.56 -10.04 -8.08
C ASP A 252 12.28 -10.67 -6.72
N CYS A 253 12.32 -9.89 -5.65
CA CYS A 253 12.05 -10.39 -4.31
C CYS A 253 11.28 -9.40 -3.45
N ARG A 254 10.29 -9.89 -2.71
CA ARG A 254 9.61 -9.15 -1.66
C ARG A 254 9.82 -9.82 -0.32
N LEU A 255 10.36 -9.07 0.63
CA LEU A 255 10.48 -9.43 2.03
C LEU A 255 9.32 -8.83 2.82
N THR A 256 8.65 -9.67 3.60
CA THR A 256 7.49 -9.34 4.46
C THR A 256 7.67 -9.96 5.84
N GLY A 257 6.75 -9.73 6.76
CA GLY A 257 6.79 -10.32 8.10
C GLY A 257 6.80 -9.26 9.19
N GLU A 258 6.67 -9.71 10.43
CA GLU A 258 6.63 -8.83 11.59
C GLU A 258 8.02 -8.71 12.23
N GLY A 259 8.34 -7.54 12.77
CA GLY A 259 9.59 -7.28 13.48
C GLY A 259 10.65 -6.57 12.63
N ILE A 260 11.89 -6.68 13.09
CA ILE A 260 13.05 -5.94 12.58
C ILE A 260 13.98 -6.89 11.82
N LEU A 261 14.40 -6.50 10.62
CA LEU A 261 15.40 -7.18 9.82
C LEU A 261 16.79 -6.58 10.09
N LYS A 262 17.77 -7.39 10.50
CA LYS A 262 19.16 -6.93 10.64
C LYS A 262 19.81 -6.81 9.26
N SER A 263 20.63 -5.77 9.06
CA SER A 263 21.35 -5.56 7.79
C SER A 263 22.25 -6.75 7.43
N GLU A 264 22.91 -7.38 8.41
CA GLU A 264 23.72 -8.59 8.20
C GLU A 264 22.91 -9.79 7.69
N ASP A 265 21.69 -9.97 8.22
CA ASP A 265 20.78 -11.03 7.78
C ASP A 265 20.25 -10.76 6.37
N LEU A 266 19.99 -9.50 6.05
CA LEU A 266 19.65 -9.06 4.70
C LEU A 266 20.80 -9.34 3.71
N ASP A 267 22.04 -8.98 4.05
CA ASP A 267 23.20 -9.23 3.19
C ASP A 267 23.42 -10.73 2.97
N ARG A 268 23.28 -11.53 4.04
CA ARG A 268 23.35 -13.00 3.94
C ARG A 268 22.29 -13.55 2.99
N PHE A 269 21.06 -13.04 3.06
CA PHE A 269 19.99 -13.44 2.17
C PHE A 269 20.23 -13.01 0.72
N LEU A 270 20.64 -11.77 0.48
CA LEU A 270 20.88 -11.25 -0.86
C LEU A 270 22.07 -11.93 -1.54
N THR A 271 23.04 -12.41 -0.77
CA THR A 271 24.13 -13.27 -1.28
C THR A 271 23.61 -14.57 -1.91
N MET A 272 22.47 -15.10 -1.44
CA MET A 272 21.82 -16.27 -2.04
C MET A 272 21.17 -15.94 -3.40
N TYR A 273 20.88 -14.67 -3.66
CA TYR A 273 20.19 -14.19 -4.85
C TYR A 273 20.89 -12.95 -5.45
N PRO A 274 22.13 -13.09 -5.97
CA PRO A 274 22.96 -11.94 -6.35
C PRO A 274 22.49 -11.19 -7.61
N ASN A 275 21.53 -11.74 -8.36
CA ASN A 275 21.10 -11.21 -9.66
C ASN A 275 19.69 -10.60 -9.64
N LEU A 276 19.28 -10.03 -8.49
CA LEU A 276 18.01 -9.35 -8.35
C LEU A 276 17.98 -8.05 -9.17
N ASN A 277 16.97 -7.93 -10.01
CA ASN A 277 16.58 -6.69 -10.65
C ASN A 277 15.80 -5.80 -9.69
N SER A 278 14.95 -6.40 -8.86
CA SER A 278 14.08 -5.69 -7.93
C SER A 278 13.97 -6.30 -6.55
N LEU A 279 13.90 -5.43 -5.54
CA LEU A 279 13.72 -5.79 -4.14
C LEU A 279 12.69 -4.88 -3.48
N SER A 280 11.69 -5.45 -2.82
CA SER A 280 10.79 -4.73 -1.93
C SER A 280 10.92 -5.27 -0.50
N ILE A 281 11.16 -4.40 0.47
CA ILE A 281 11.30 -4.78 1.88
C ILE A 281 10.23 -4.01 2.67
N GLU A 282 9.35 -4.77 3.30
CA GLU A 282 8.31 -4.22 4.18
C GLU A 282 8.78 -4.01 5.62
N PRO A 283 9.52 -4.95 6.25
CA PRO A 283 10.02 -4.76 7.61
C PRO A 283 11.02 -3.61 7.73
N GLU A 284 11.13 -3.07 8.94
CA GLU A 284 12.18 -2.11 9.29
C GLU A 284 13.56 -2.78 9.26
N ILE A 285 14.58 -2.04 8.82
CA ILE A 285 15.96 -2.51 8.78
C ILE A 285 16.76 -1.80 9.85
N THR A 286 17.52 -2.56 10.65
CA THR A 286 18.48 -2.02 11.62
C THR A 286 19.90 -2.48 11.34
N GLY A 287 20.86 -1.70 11.81
CA GLY A 287 22.29 -1.90 11.55
C GLY A 287 22.83 -0.95 10.50
N ASP A 288 24.14 -1.03 10.29
CA ASP A 288 24.85 -0.06 9.44
C ASP A 288 24.84 -0.47 7.97
N LEU A 289 24.80 0.54 7.10
CA LEU A 289 24.98 0.40 5.65
C LEU A 289 26.44 0.64 5.27
N THR A 290 27.11 -0.41 4.82
CA THR A 290 28.51 -0.36 4.36
C THR A 290 28.59 -0.30 2.84
N GLU A 291 29.77 0.05 2.29
CA GLU A 291 30.00 0.01 0.83
C GLU A 291 29.90 -1.41 0.25
N MET A 292 30.03 -2.44 1.10
CA MET A 292 29.96 -3.85 0.73
C MET A 292 28.54 -4.43 0.82
N SER A 293 27.56 -3.66 1.32
CA SER A 293 26.20 -4.16 1.53
C SER A 293 25.54 -4.55 0.20
N GLU A 294 24.99 -5.76 0.15
CA GLU A 294 24.49 -6.40 -1.07
C GLU A 294 23.27 -5.68 -1.64
N ILE A 295 22.50 -4.99 -0.81
CA ILE A 295 21.35 -4.18 -1.23
C ILE A 295 21.75 -3.09 -2.24
N LEU A 296 22.99 -2.58 -2.19
CA LEU A 296 23.48 -1.57 -3.13
C LEU A 296 23.62 -2.10 -4.56
N LYS A 297 23.64 -3.42 -4.76
CA LYS A 297 23.72 -4.03 -6.09
C LYS A 297 22.36 -4.09 -6.80
N VAL A 298 21.26 -3.86 -6.07
CA VAL A 298 19.90 -3.95 -6.62
C VAL A 298 19.50 -2.62 -7.25
N GLY A 299 19.22 -2.63 -8.56
CA GLY A 299 18.91 -1.41 -9.30
C GLY A 299 17.51 -0.83 -9.05
N ARG A 300 16.60 -1.59 -8.44
CA ARG A 300 15.21 -1.18 -8.22
C ARG A 300 14.73 -1.58 -6.82
N VAL A 301 14.61 -0.62 -5.90
CA VAL A 301 14.37 -0.91 -4.49
C VAL A 301 13.14 -0.19 -3.95
N ASN A 302 12.32 -0.90 -3.18
CA ASN A 302 11.26 -0.33 -2.36
C ASN A 302 11.49 -0.66 -0.88
N LEU A 303 11.59 0.33 -0.01
CA LEU A 303 11.66 0.15 1.44
C LEU A 303 10.44 0.82 2.08
N LYS A 304 9.56 0.07 2.76
CA LYS A 304 8.30 0.62 3.28
C LYS A 304 8.37 1.23 4.68
N ASN A 305 9.27 0.72 5.51
CA ASN A 305 9.47 1.19 6.89
C ASN A 305 10.94 1.55 7.04
N CYS A 306 11.41 2.50 6.24
CA CYS A 306 12.84 2.67 6.05
C CYS A 306 13.52 3.49 7.15
N GLY A 307 12.78 4.35 7.88
CA GLY A 307 13.33 5.15 8.99
C GLY A 307 14.64 5.85 8.60
N ASP A 308 15.62 5.81 9.50
CA ASP A 308 16.94 6.43 9.29
C ASP A 308 17.84 5.60 8.35
N PHE A 309 17.64 4.29 8.30
CA PHE A 309 18.35 3.41 7.36
C PHE A 309 18.06 3.84 5.91
N GLY A 310 16.81 4.24 5.63
CA GLY A 310 16.38 4.72 4.32
C GLY A 310 17.17 5.93 3.82
N LEU A 311 17.49 6.88 4.70
CA LEU A 311 18.26 8.07 4.32
C LEU A 311 19.72 7.69 4.01
N SER A 312 20.31 6.84 4.86
CA SER A 312 21.66 6.31 4.64
C SER A 312 21.76 5.55 3.33
N PHE A 313 20.73 4.76 3.01
CA PHE A 313 20.63 4.03 1.74
C PHE A 313 20.43 4.94 0.55
N LEU A 314 19.55 5.93 0.65
CA LEU A 314 19.31 6.90 -0.42
C LEU A 314 20.61 7.61 -0.81
N LYS A 315 21.39 8.12 0.16
CA LYS A 315 22.65 8.84 -0.12
C LYS A 315 23.71 8.00 -0.85
N LYS A 316 23.61 6.66 -0.80
CA LYS A 316 24.54 5.73 -1.46
C LYS A 316 23.93 4.98 -2.65
N PHE A 317 22.68 5.25 -3.01
CA PHE A 317 21.94 4.43 -3.96
C PHE A 317 22.49 4.57 -5.40
N PRO A 318 22.99 3.49 -6.02
CA PRO A 318 23.56 3.56 -7.38
C PRO A 318 22.57 3.19 -8.48
N GLY A 319 21.33 2.81 -8.11
CA GLY A 319 20.34 2.23 -9.00
C GLY A 319 19.49 3.25 -9.76
N LYS A 320 18.41 2.74 -10.36
CA LYS A 320 17.52 3.48 -11.27
C LYS A 320 16.24 3.96 -10.60
N HIS A 321 15.59 3.08 -9.84
CA HIS A 321 14.30 3.37 -9.21
C HIS A 321 14.37 3.06 -7.73
N ILE A 322 14.04 4.04 -6.90
CA ILE A 322 13.95 3.86 -5.46
C ILE A 322 12.62 4.42 -4.95
N ASN A 323 11.94 3.66 -4.11
CA ASN A 323 10.77 4.09 -3.37
C ASN A 323 11.02 3.89 -1.89
N LEU A 324 10.85 4.95 -1.11
CA LEU A 324 11.10 4.97 0.33
C LEU A 324 9.85 5.46 1.03
N GLU A 325 9.24 4.61 1.86
CA GLU A 325 8.08 4.96 2.67
C GLU A 325 8.47 5.04 4.14
N ASN A 326 7.81 5.95 4.86
CA ASN A 326 8.12 6.30 6.24
C ASN A 326 9.59 6.75 6.41
N LEU A 327 10.08 7.56 5.46
CA LEU A 327 11.43 8.10 5.49
C LEU A 327 11.52 9.32 6.42
N ASN A 328 12.49 9.30 7.33
CA ASN A 328 12.90 10.47 8.10
C ASN A 328 13.86 11.30 7.25
N ILE A 329 13.40 12.45 6.74
CA ILE A 329 14.22 13.29 5.85
C ILE A 329 13.86 14.77 5.99
N THR A 330 14.87 15.64 6.05
CA THR A 330 14.67 17.08 6.14
C THR A 330 14.65 17.73 4.75
N HIS A 331 14.20 18.99 4.68
CA HIS A 331 14.31 19.78 3.44
C HIS A 331 15.79 20.00 3.03
N LEU A 332 16.73 20.07 3.98
CA LEU A 332 18.16 20.21 3.70
C LEU A 332 18.74 18.94 3.07
N ASP A 333 18.30 17.76 3.52
CA ASP A 333 18.71 16.49 2.91
C ASP A 333 18.19 16.37 1.47
N LEU A 334 16.93 16.74 1.22
CA LEU A 334 16.38 16.78 -0.14
C LEU A 334 17.15 17.76 -1.02
N LEU A 335 17.49 18.94 -0.48
CA LEU A 335 18.28 19.94 -1.20
C LEU A 335 19.66 19.40 -1.59
N GLU A 336 20.34 18.70 -0.67
CA GLU A 336 21.63 18.04 -0.92
C GLU A 336 21.50 17.00 -2.04
N ILE A 337 20.49 16.14 -1.98
CA ILE A 337 20.24 15.09 -2.97
C ILE A 337 19.99 15.69 -4.37
N ILE A 338 19.11 16.69 -4.46
CA ILE A 338 18.76 17.33 -5.73
C ILE A 338 19.96 18.08 -6.30
N LYS A 339 20.72 18.82 -5.47
CA LYS A 339 21.94 19.51 -5.91
C LYS A 339 23.00 18.53 -6.39
N GLY A 340 23.20 17.41 -5.70
CA GLY A 340 24.12 16.36 -6.13
C GLY A 340 23.75 15.78 -7.49
N TRP A 341 22.46 15.57 -7.76
CA TRP A 341 21.99 15.14 -9.08
C TRP A 341 22.16 16.23 -10.16
N VAL A 342 21.81 17.48 -9.86
CA VAL A 342 21.95 18.63 -10.77
C VAL A 342 23.41 18.87 -11.15
N ALA A 343 24.32 18.74 -10.19
CA ALA A 343 25.76 18.84 -10.40
C ALA A 343 26.37 17.60 -11.08
N ASN A 344 25.58 16.52 -11.22
CA ASN A 344 26.02 15.21 -11.71
C ASN A 344 27.12 14.56 -10.86
N GLU A 345 27.19 14.93 -9.58
CA GLU A 345 28.14 14.40 -8.58
C GLU A 345 27.60 13.10 -7.95
N ALA A 346 26.28 12.95 -7.87
CA ALA A 346 25.62 11.76 -7.38
C ALA A 346 24.43 11.35 -8.29
N PHE A 347 23.92 10.13 -8.10
CA PHE A 347 22.67 9.65 -8.72
C PHE A 347 22.68 9.61 -10.26
N GLN A 348 23.80 9.30 -10.89
CA GLN A 348 23.95 9.38 -12.35
C GLN A 348 23.01 8.44 -13.13
N ASN A 349 22.71 7.27 -12.54
CA ASN A 349 21.82 6.24 -13.09
C ASN A 349 20.35 6.42 -12.72
N LEU A 350 20.04 7.37 -11.85
CA LEU A 350 18.72 7.52 -11.27
C LEU A 350 17.70 7.98 -12.32
N GLU A 351 16.57 7.29 -12.37
CA GLU A 351 15.43 7.56 -13.24
C GLU A 351 14.20 8.00 -12.42
N SER A 352 14.02 7.52 -11.18
CA SER A 352 12.92 7.97 -10.31
C SER A 352 13.21 7.78 -8.82
N ILE A 353 12.80 8.75 -8.01
CA ILE A 353 12.69 8.65 -6.55
C ILE A 353 11.23 8.85 -6.16
N GLY A 354 10.67 7.92 -5.40
CA GLY A 354 9.42 8.09 -4.65
C GLY A 354 9.71 8.17 -3.16
N ILE A 355 9.21 9.22 -2.49
CA ILE A 355 9.35 9.37 -1.04
C ILE A 355 7.96 9.56 -0.44
N VAL A 356 7.63 8.76 0.56
CA VAL A 356 6.52 9.00 1.48
C VAL A 356 7.14 9.36 2.83
N PHE A 357 6.99 10.62 3.21
CA PHE A 357 7.57 11.16 4.44
C PHE A 357 7.02 10.45 5.67
N HIS A 358 7.86 10.30 6.70
CA HIS A 358 7.39 9.94 8.02
C HIS A 358 6.36 10.97 8.52
N ARG A 359 5.32 10.51 9.23
CA ARG A 359 4.15 11.33 9.60
C ARG A 359 4.49 12.56 10.46
N ASP A 360 5.60 12.50 11.18
CA ASP A 360 6.08 13.56 12.07
C ASP A 360 7.12 14.47 11.40
N CYS A 361 7.40 14.26 10.11
CA CYS A 361 8.35 15.07 9.37
C CYS A 361 7.64 16.25 8.70
N GLU A 362 7.91 17.46 9.18
CA GLU A 362 7.45 18.70 8.54
C GLU A 362 8.51 19.15 7.52
N THR A 363 8.44 18.62 6.30
CA THR A 363 9.35 19.03 5.23
C THR A 363 8.86 20.34 4.61
N ARG A 364 9.65 21.42 4.76
CA ARG A 364 9.39 22.74 4.18
C ARG A 364 9.70 22.78 2.68
N ILE A 365 8.74 22.28 1.88
CA ILE A 365 8.85 22.19 0.42
C ILE A 365 9.01 23.57 -0.24
N ASP A 366 8.37 24.59 0.32
CA ASP A 366 8.51 25.98 -0.09
C ASP A 366 9.98 26.44 -0.05
N LEU A 367 10.66 26.22 1.08
CA LEU A 367 12.07 26.58 1.25
C LEU A 367 13.00 25.76 0.34
N LEU A 368 12.65 24.49 0.09
CA LEU A 368 13.39 23.62 -0.84
C LEU A 368 13.34 24.20 -2.26
N VAL A 369 12.15 24.56 -2.74
CA VAL A 369 11.93 25.09 -4.09
C VAL A 369 12.62 26.45 -4.26
N GLU A 370 12.49 27.36 -3.28
CA GLU A 370 13.16 28.68 -3.29
C GLU A 370 14.68 28.56 -3.36
N SER A 371 15.25 27.46 -2.84
CA SER A 371 16.68 27.19 -2.81
C SER A 371 17.21 26.52 -4.09
N LEU A 372 16.34 26.20 -5.05
CA LEU A 372 16.68 25.50 -6.29
C LEU A 372 16.47 26.39 -7.51
N GLU A 373 17.39 26.31 -8.47
CA GLU A 373 17.20 26.86 -9.82
C GLU A 373 16.18 25.98 -10.55
N THR A 374 14.90 26.36 -10.51
CA THR A 374 13.80 25.59 -11.11
C THR A 374 13.20 26.27 -12.34
N GLU A 375 12.79 25.45 -13.30
CA GLU A 375 11.94 25.85 -14.43
C GLU A 375 10.50 25.43 -14.13
N ARG A 376 9.53 26.24 -14.56
CA ARG A 376 8.11 25.83 -14.50
C ARG A 376 7.84 24.73 -15.52
N PHE A 377 6.79 23.96 -15.27
CA PHE A 377 6.31 22.97 -16.23
C PHE A 377 5.96 23.64 -17.58
N ASP A 378 6.37 22.99 -18.68
CA ASP A 378 6.11 23.41 -20.05
C ASP A 378 5.58 22.21 -20.86
N GLN A 379 4.33 22.32 -21.33
CA GLN A 379 3.66 21.31 -22.17
C GLN A 379 4.36 21.09 -23.51
N GLY A 380 5.15 22.06 -24.00
CA GLY A 380 5.95 21.92 -25.22
C GLY A 380 7.16 21.00 -25.04
N ILE A 381 7.58 20.74 -23.80
CA ILE A 381 8.75 19.92 -23.45
C ILE A 381 8.31 18.56 -22.88
N TRP A 382 7.21 18.49 -22.14
CA TRP A 382 6.75 17.28 -21.44
C TRP A 382 5.28 16.94 -21.70
N PRO A 383 4.92 15.65 -21.74
CA PRO A 383 3.53 15.26 -21.75
C PRO A 383 2.85 15.69 -20.43
N PRO A 384 1.56 16.05 -20.47
CA PRO A 384 0.74 16.39 -19.29
C PRO A 384 0.76 15.36 -18.18
N VAL A 385 0.85 14.10 -18.60
CA VAL A 385 0.75 12.91 -17.76
C VAL A 385 1.95 12.04 -18.07
N TYR A 386 2.71 11.73 -17.03
CA TYR A 386 3.84 10.82 -17.08
C TYR A 386 3.46 9.47 -16.48
N ARG A 387 3.57 8.40 -17.28
CA ARG A 387 3.36 7.03 -16.78
C ARG A 387 4.67 6.52 -16.17
N LEU A 388 4.77 6.61 -14.85
CA LEU A 388 5.88 6.05 -14.08
C LEU A 388 5.69 4.55 -13.90
N ASP A 389 6.51 3.75 -14.57
CA ASP A 389 6.55 2.29 -14.39
C ASP A 389 7.95 1.87 -13.91
N THR A 390 8.11 1.81 -12.58
CA THR A 390 9.40 1.53 -11.95
C THR A 390 9.86 0.08 -12.12
N LYS A 391 8.95 -0.81 -12.50
CA LYS A 391 9.15 -2.27 -12.49
C LYS A 391 9.68 -2.78 -11.14
N ILE A 392 9.47 -2.04 -10.05
CA ILE A 392 9.75 -2.54 -8.71
C ILE A 392 8.67 -3.56 -8.36
N ILE A 393 9.06 -4.71 -7.82
CA ILE A 393 8.11 -5.76 -7.43
C ILE A 393 7.05 -5.20 -6.47
N ASP A 394 5.79 -5.54 -6.76
CA ASP A 394 4.60 -5.10 -6.04
C ASP A 394 4.35 -3.58 -6.00
N LEU A 395 5.11 -2.79 -6.77
CA LEU A 395 4.77 -1.41 -7.08
C LEU A 395 4.22 -1.33 -8.51
N TYR A 396 2.99 -0.84 -8.61
CA TYR A 396 2.32 -0.69 -9.90
C TYR A 396 2.74 0.59 -10.60
N ALA A 397 2.61 0.57 -11.93
CA ALA A 397 2.76 1.76 -12.73
C ALA A 397 1.74 2.83 -12.30
N LYS A 398 2.19 4.07 -12.20
CA LYS A 398 1.38 5.22 -11.79
C LYS A 398 1.34 6.24 -12.91
N GLU A 399 0.19 6.86 -13.11
CA GLU A 399 0.09 8.07 -13.91
C GLU A 399 0.30 9.27 -12.99
N ILE A 400 1.24 10.14 -13.34
CA ILE A 400 1.60 11.34 -12.60
C ILE A 400 1.25 12.54 -13.47
N THR A 401 0.30 13.34 -13.03
CA THR A 401 -0.03 14.61 -13.69
C THR A 401 1.07 15.62 -13.40
N LEU A 402 1.70 16.15 -14.44
CA LEU A 402 2.77 17.15 -14.36
C LEU A 402 2.27 18.58 -14.58
N GLU A 403 1.04 18.75 -15.08
CA GLU A 403 0.39 20.06 -15.29
C GLU A 403 0.03 20.83 -14.00
N TYR A 404 0.48 20.34 -12.85
CA TYR A 404 0.13 20.93 -11.56
C TYR A 404 1.01 22.15 -11.24
N PRO A 405 0.48 23.21 -10.59
CA PRO A 405 1.27 24.38 -10.20
C PRO A 405 2.47 24.07 -9.30
N GLU A 406 2.45 22.92 -8.63
CA GLU A 406 3.46 22.44 -7.69
C GLU A 406 4.45 21.45 -8.32
N CYS A 407 4.47 21.36 -9.66
CA CYS A 407 5.50 20.65 -10.40
C CYS A 407 6.64 21.59 -10.79
N TYR A 408 7.87 21.22 -10.42
CA TYR A 408 9.08 22.00 -10.65
C TYR A 408 10.08 21.17 -11.45
N ASN A 409 10.71 21.76 -12.45
CA ASN A 409 11.73 21.09 -13.24
C ASN A 409 13.13 21.55 -12.82
N VAL A 410 14.07 20.63 -12.75
CA VAL A 410 15.50 20.92 -12.58
C VAL A 410 16.29 20.32 -13.73
N VAL A 411 17.40 20.98 -14.09
CA VAL A 411 18.25 20.59 -15.23
C VAL A 411 19.62 20.19 -14.73
N ARG A 412 20.07 19.00 -15.10
CA ARG A 412 21.41 18.52 -14.83
C ARG A 412 22.43 19.23 -15.72
N ARG A 413 23.42 19.85 -15.08
CA ARG A 413 24.35 20.79 -15.74
C ARG A 413 25.25 20.12 -16.76
N SER A 414 25.60 18.85 -16.56
CA SER A 414 26.58 18.15 -17.40
C SER A 414 26.03 17.71 -18.75
N ASP A 415 24.75 17.35 -18.84
CA ASP A 415 24.16 16.74 -20.04
C ASP A 415 22.76 17.25 -20.40
N GLY A 416 22.24 18.24 -19.65
CA GLY A 416 20.93 18.83 -19.90
C GLY A 416 19.76 17.90 -19.61
N LYS A 417 19.99 16.75 -18.96
CA LYS A 417 18.87 15.89 -18.51
C LYS A 417 17.99 16.67 -17.55
N ARG A 418 16.68 16.46 -17.68
CA ARG A 418 15.68 17.14 -16.87
C ARG A 418 15.01 16.16 -15.93
N ALA A 419 14.72 16.61 -14.72
CA ALA A 419 13.91 15.88 -13.76
C ALA A 419 12.74 16.77 -13.31
N SER A 420 11.57 16.16 -13.18
CA SER A 420 10.39 16.80 -12.60
C SER A 420 10.25 16.39 -11.14
N ILE A 421 10.08 17.40 -10.29
CA ILE A 421 9.83 17.26 -8.86
C ILE A 421 8.34 17.55 -8.66
N ASN A 422 7.63 16.57 -8.11
CA ASN A 422 6.20 16.67 -7.86
C ASN A 422 5.92 16.44 -6.37
N PHE A 423 5.17 17.36 -5.77
CA PHE A 423 4.68 17.28 -4.39
C PHE A 423 3.15 17.12 -4.46
N PRO A 424 2.62 15.89 -4.39
CA PRO A 424 1.19 15.63 -4.53
C PRO A 424 0.38 15.85 -3.25
#